data_AF-A0A1M7YUU4-F1
#
_entry.id   AF-A0A1M7YUU4-F1
#
_cell.length_a   1.000
_cell.length_b   1.000
_cell.length_c   1.000
_cell.angle_alpha   90.00
_cell.angle_beta   90.00
_cell.angle_gamma   90.00
#
_symmetry.space_group_name_H-M   'P 1'
#
loop_
_entity.id
_entity.type
_entity.pdbx_description
1 polymer ?
#
loop_
_entity_poly.entity_id
_entity_poly.type
_entity_poly.pdbx_seq_one_letter_code
_entity_poly.pdbx_strand_id
1 'polypeptide(L)'
;MNESRVDRRLHRGNWCNQPGGIGYKPYASPYPGIDAFVWAKPPGESDGISESDYQKDPDDPAKQYDSMCDPDSMNSEPHSTATGAMDNAPHAGRWFSAGFKVLLDNAYPSLDTATGKPE
;
A
#
# COMPACT_ATOMS: atom_id res chain seq x y z
N MET A 1 19.54 -3.95 -12.53
CA MET A 1 18.25 -3.24 -12.41
C MET A 1 17.79 -3.06 -10.97
N ASN A 2 18.04 -4.00 -10.06
CA ASN A 2 17.58 -3.87 -8.66
C ASN A 2 18.14 -2.65 -7.92
N GLU A 3 19.29 -2.14 -8.33
CA GLU A 3 19.94 -0.97 -7.71
C GLU A 3 19.45 0.37 -8.26
N SER A 4 18.67 0.38 -9.34
CA SER A 4 18.26 1.60 -10.05
C SER A 4 16.75 1.84 -10.04
N ARG A 5 15.95 0.90 -9.53
CA ARG A 5 14.50 1.01 -9.48
C ARG A 5 14.05 1.79 -8.24
N VAL A 6 13.06 2.66 -8.42
CA VAL A 6 12.43 3.39 -7.30
C VAL A 6 11.45 2.50 -6.55
N ASP A 7 10.59 1.75 -7.27
CA ASP A 7 9.73 0.74 -6.68
C ASP A 7 10.60 -0.34 -6.03
N ARG A 8 10.45 -0.54 -4.71
CA ARG A 8 11.25 -1.47 -3.89
C ARG A 8 10.58 -2.80 -3.61
N ARG A 9 9.37 -3.05 -4.11
CA ARG A 9 8.65 -4.31 -3.88
C ARG A 9 9.48 -5.51 -4.35
N LEU A 10 9.30 -6.66 -3.71
CA LEU A 10 10.00 -7.89 -4.11
C LEU A 10 9.54 -8.37 -5.48
N HIS A 11 8.24 -8.20 -5.78
CA HIS A 11 7.64 -8.49 -7.06
C HIS A 11 6.54 -7.46 -7.39
N ARG A 12 6.31 -7.14 -8.66
CA ARG A 12 5.32 -6.13 -9.09
C ARG A 12 3.87 -6.53 -8.78
N GLY A 13 3.63 -7.82 -8.61
CA GLY A 13 2.35 -8.39 -8.19
C GLY A 13 2.09 -8.33 -6.68
N ASN A 14 3.05 -7.87 -5.87
CA ASN A 14 2.84 -7.71 -4.44
C ASN A 14 2.02 -6.43 -4.22
N TRP A 15 0.76 -6.59 -3.83
CA TRP A 15 -0.21 -5.50 -3.77
C TRP A 15 -0.67 -5.17 -2.35
N CYS A 16 -0.69 -6.14 -1.43
CA CYS A 16 -1.27 -5.93 -0.11
C CYS A 16 -0.28 -5.32 0.88
N ASN A 17 -0.71 -4.26 1.59
CA ASN A 17 -0.04 -3.65 2.75
C ASN A 17 1.47 -3.47 2.56
N GLN A 18 1.91 -3.02 1.37
CA GLN A 18 3.33 -2.87 1.08
C GLN A 18 3.95 -1.69 1.85
N PRO A 19 5.20 -1.81 2.33
CA PRO A 19 5.91 -0.73 3.04
C PRO A 19 6.42 0.34 2.06
N GLY A 20 5.48 0.98 1.34
CA GLY A 20 5.74 2.05 0.39
C GLY A 20 5.85 3.43 1.06
N GLY A 21 5.49 4.47 0.31
CA GLY A 21 5.43 5.86 0.77
C GLY A 21 4.28 6.60 0.12
N ILE A 22 3.78 7.67 0.75
CA ILE A 22 2.82 8.57 0.13
C ILE A 22 3.44 9.22 -1.11
N GLY A 23 2.71 9.18 -2.22
CA GLY A 23 3.13 9.82 -3.48
C GLY A 23 2.77 11.31 -3.55
N TYR A 24 2.77 11.85 -4.77
CA TYR A 24 2.32 13.22 -5.04
C TYR A 24 0.94 13.50 -4.45
N LYS A 25 0.82 14.67 -3.81
CA LYS A 25 -0.46 15.20 -3.34
C LYS A 25 -1.41 15.44 -4.51
N PRO A 26 -2.74 15.44 -4.29
CA PRO A 26 -3.70 15.67 -5.36
C PRO A 26 -3.43 16.97 -6.12
N TYR A 27 -3.40 16.89 -7.45
CA TYR A 27 -3.04 18.02 -8.31
C TYR A 27 -3.72 17.88 -9.68
N ALA A 28 -4.37 18.94 -10.14
CA ALA A 28 -5.09 18.95 -11.42
C ALA A 28 -4.13 19.20 -12.59
N SER A 29 -4.37 18.52 -13.71
CA SER A 29 -3.66 18.65 -14.98
C SER A 29 -2.12 18.63 -14.86
N PRO A 30 -1.51 17.63 -14.19
CA PRO A 30 -0.06 17.58 -13.98
C PRO A 30 0.73 17.47 -15.30
N TYR A 31 0.17 16.79 -16.30
CA TYR A 31 0.76 16.57 -17.62
C TYR A 31 -0.32 16.58 -18.71
N PRO A 32 0.04 16.82 -19.99
CA PRO A 32 -0.91 16.69 -21.10
C PRO A 32 -1.56 15.30 -21.12
N GLY A 33 -2.89 15.26 -21.17
CA GLY A 33 -3.67 14.01 -21.21
C GLY A 33 -3.91 13.35 -19.84
N ILE A 34 -3.50 13.97 -18.73
CA ILE A 34 -3.77 13.48 -17.37
C ILE A 34 -4.64 14.51 -16.64
N ASP A 35 -5.87 14.14 -16.29
CA ASP A 35 -6.84 15.05 -15.68
C ASP A 35 -6.42 15.51 -14.29
N ALA A 36 -5.98 14.57 -13.45
CA ALA A 36 -5.48 14.86 -12.11
C ALA A 36 -4.68 13.68 -11.54
N PHE A 37 -3.79 13.99 -10.61
CA PHE A 37 -3.37 13.04 -9.58
C PHE A 37 -4.37 13.09 -8.42
N VAL A 38 -4.78 11.93 -7.93
CA VAL A 38 -5.76 11.78 -6.86
C VAL A 38 -5.31 10.70 -5.87
N TRP A 39 -5.61 10.89 -4.59
CA TRP A 39 -5.50 9.84 -3.58
C TRP A 39 -6.80 9.04 -3.54
N ALA A 40 -6.92 8.09 -4.46
CA ALA A 40 -8.12 7.25 -4.56
C ALA A 40 -8.20 6.22 -3.41
N LYS A 41 -7.08 5.54 -3.11
CA LYS A 41 -6.93 4.75 -1.88
C LYS A 41 -6.52 5.71 -0.76
N PRO A 42 -7.31 5.84 0.33
CA PRO A 42 -6.95 6.70 1.44
C PRO A 42 -5.68 6.18 2.14
N PRO A 43 -4.61 6.97 2.24
CA PRO A 43 -3.40 6.54 2.95
C PRO A 43 -3.71 6.18 4.40
N GLY A 44 -3.32 4.98 4.80
CA GLY A 44 -3.54 4.46 6.16
C GLY A 44 -4.72 3.51 6.31
N GLU A 45 -5.58 3.36 5.30
CA GLU A 45 -6.53 2.25 5.26
C GLU A 45 -5.84 0.95 4.83
N SER A 46 -6.01 -0.13 5.58
CA SER A 46 -5.45 -1.43 5.22
C SER A 46 -5.99 -1.95 3.89
N ASP A 47 -5.21 -2.78 3.20
CA ASP A 47 -5.63 -3.55 2.03
C ASP A 47 -6.25 -4.90 2.39
N GLY A 48 -6.01 -5.41 3.61
CA GLY A 48 -6.48 -6.71 4.06
C GLY A 48 -5.81 -7.15 5.36
N ILE A 49 -6.48 -8.05 6.09
CA ILE A 49 -5.97 -8.58 7.36
C ILE A 49 -4.75 -9.47 7.13
N SER A 50 -3.71 -9.33 7.97
CA SER A 50 -2.44 -10.07 7.79
C SER A 50 -2.50 -11.52 8.26
N GLU A 51 -3.33 -11.82 9.27
CA GLU A 51 -3.32 -13.12 9.92
C GLU A 51 -4.38 -14.08 9.38
N SER A 52 -3.98 -15.33 9.18
CA SER A 52 -4.90 -16.40 8.71
C SER A 52 -5.89 -16.85 9.79
N ASP A 53 -5.58 -16.68 11.08
CA ASP A 53 -6.46 -16.95 12.22
C ASP A 53 -7.27 -15.71 12.65
N TYR A 54 -7.60 -14.86 11.68
CA TYR A 54 -8.33 -13.61 11.90
C TYR A 54 -9.70 -13.79 12.58
N GLN A 55 -10.04 -12.80 13.39
CA GLN A 55 -11.43 -12.59 13.81
C GLN A 55 -12.21 -11.96 12.66
N LYS A 56 -13.42 -12.46 12.38
CA LYS A 56 -14.30 -11.83 11.38
C LYS A 56 -14.53 -10.37 11.72
N ASP A 57 -14.54 -9.54 10.68
CA ASP A 57 -14.91 -8.15 10.84
C ASP A 57 -16.37 -8.07 11.34
N PRO A 58 -16.64 -7.44 12.50
CA PRO A 58 -17.98 -7.39 13.08
C PRO A 58 -18.95 -6.53 12.27
N ASP A 59 -18.43 -5.59 11.48
CA ASP A 59 -19.20 -4.66 10.67
C ASP A 59 -19.37 -5.17 9.22
N ASP A 60 -18.52 -6.11 8.79
CA ASP A 60 -18.58 -6.70 7.45
C ASP A 60 -18.04 -8.15 7.43
N PRO A 61 -18.88 -9.14 7.78
CA PRO A 61 -18.47 -10.54 7.85
C PRO A 61 -18.10 -11.17 6.49
N ALA A 62 -18.28 -10.44 5.38
CA ALA A 62 -17.88 -10.91 4.05
C ALA A 62 -16.39 -10.71 3.77
N LYS A 63 -15.69 -9.85 4.53
CA LYS A 63 -14.23 -9.71 4.44
C LYS A 63 -13.54 -10.99 4.89
N GLN A 64 -12.57 -11.44 4.11
CA GLN A 64 -11.81 -12.65 4.34
C GLN A 64 -10.32 -12.38 4.25
N TYR A 65 -9.53 -13.26 4.86
CA TYR A 65 -8.09 -13.32 4.68
C TYR A 65 -7.73 -13.66 3.22
N ASP A 66 -6.68 -13.00 2.72
CA ASP A 66 -6.02 -13.28 1.45
C ASP A 66 -4.53 -13.49 1.75
N SER A 67 -3.96 -14.59 1.26
CA SER A 67 -2.56 -14.93 1.52
C SER A 67 -1.55 -13.93 0.96
N MET A 68 -1.96 -13.02 0.07
CA MET A 68 -1.12 -11.91 -0.39
C MET A 68 -0.90 -10.84 0.68
N CYS A 69 -1.75 -10.78 1.70
CA CYS A 69 -1.65 -9.87 2.84
C CYS A 69 -0.84 -10.44 4.01
N ASP A 70 -0.47 -11.70 3.93
CA ASP A 70 0.26 -12.42 4.96
C ASP A 70 1.77 -12.18 4.81
N PRO A 71 2.46 -11.62 5.83
CA PRO A 71 3.90 -11.33 5.78
C PRO A 71 4.77 -12.60 5.66
N ASP A 72 4.28 -13.75 6.14
CA ASP A 72 4.98 -15.03 6.18
C ASP A 72 4.65 -15.92 4.96
N SER A 73 3.74 -15.47 4.09
CA SER A 73 3.36 -16.19 2.87
C SER A 73 4.24 -15.82 1.66
N MET A 74 4.15 -16.68 0.63
CA MET A 74 4.68 -16.40 -0.69
C MET A 74 3.66 -15.63 -1.53
N ASN A 75 4.13 -14.81 -2.46
CA ASN A 75 3.27 -14.14 -3.43
C ASN A 75 2.50 -15.16 -4.28
N SER A 76 1.40 -14.75 -4.91
CA SER A 76 0.59 -15.60 -5.78
C SER A 76 1.41 -16.20 -6.93
N GLU A 77 0.94 -17.31 -7.50
CA GLU A 77 1.55 -18.04 -8.62
C GLU A 77 2.38 -17.15 -9.56
N PRO A 78 3.69 -17.42 -9.74
CA PRO A 78 4.38 -18.69 -9.48
C PRO A 78 5.09 -18.82 -8.11
N HIS A 79 4.67 -18.09 -7.06
CA HIS A 79 5.31 -18.16 -5.73
C HIS A 79 6.83 -17.90 -5.75
N SER A 80 7.24 -16.83 -6.43
CA SER A 80 8.66 -16.53 -6.68
C SER A 80 9.32 -15.72 -5.56
N THR A 81 8.54 -15.03 -4.73
CA THR A 81 9.06 -14.20 -3.63
C THR A 81 8.08 -14.22 -2.45
N ALA A 82 8.51 -13.81 -1.26
CA ALA A 82 7.59 -13.44 -0.19
C ALA A 82 6.61 -12.33 -0.65
N THR A 83 5.47 -12.19 0.02
CA THR A 83 4.50 -11.11 -0.23
C THR A 83 5.09 -9.73 0.09
N GLY A 84 5.95 -9.64 1.11
CA GLY A 84 6.43 -8.37 1.63
C GLY A 84 5.32 -7.49 2.22
N ALA A 85 4.16 -8.08 2.56
CA ALA A 85 3.10 -7.38 3.26
C ALA A 85 3.55 -7.01 4.68
N MET A 86 3.04 -5.89 5.21
CA MET A 86 3.24 -5.51 6.59
C MET A 86 2.37 -6.35 7.53
N ASP A 87 2.96 -6.77 8.63
CA ASP A 87 2.32 -7.52 9.72
C ASP A 87 1.37 -6.63 10.58
N ASN A 88 0.51 -7.26 11.37
CA ASN A 88 -0.49 -6.65 12.25
C ASN A 88 -1.49 -5.73 11.51
N ALA A 89 -1.77 -6.05 10.25
CA ALA A 89 -2.71 -5.28 9.44
C ALA A 89 -4.16 -5.66 9.81
N PRO A 90 -5.07 -4.68 10.02
CA PRO A 90 -6.48 -4.95 10.27
C PRO A 90 -7.21 -5.32 8.97
N HIS A 91 -8.50 -5.62 9.05
CA HIS A 91 -9.34 -5.81 7.87
C HIS A 91 -9.27 -4.64 6.88
N ALA A 92 -9.44 -4.95 5.59
CA ALA A 92 -9.39 -3.98 4.51
C ALA A 92 -10.27 -2.75 4.80
N GLY A 93 -9.76 -1.54 4.57
CA GLY A 93 -10.46 -0.29 4.84
C GLY A 93 -10.41 0.18 6.30
N ARG A 94 -10.02 -0.67 7.26
CA ARG A 94 -9.82 -0.22 8.65
C ARG A 94 -8.50 0.54 8.78
N TRP A 95 -8.44 1.41 9.78
CA TRP A 95 -7.27 2.23 10.06
C TRP A 95 -6.07 1.38 10.49
N PHE A 96 -5.00 1.45 9.71
CA PHE A 96 -3.74 0.76 9.95
C PHE A 96 -2.64 1.75 10.37
N SER A 97 -2.59 2.06 11.67
CA SER A 97 -1.71 3.09 12.19
C SER A 97 -0.22 2.85 11.91
N ALA A 98 0.24 1.60 12.00
CA ALA A 98 1.64 1.26 11.72
C ALA A 98 1.96 1.43 10.24
N GLY A 99 1.11 0.92 9.35
CA GLY A 99 1.24 1.13 7.90
C GLY A 99 1.21 2.60 7.51
N PHE A 100 0.31 3.40 8.11
CA PHE A 100 0.25 4.84 7.87
C PHE A 100 1.55 5.55 8.27
N LYS A 101 2.12 5.19 9.42
CA LYS A 101 3.42 5.75 9.83
C LYS A 101 4.52 5.45 8.82
N VAL A 102 4.60 4.21 8.32
CA VAL A 102 5.57 3.83 7.27
C VAL A 102 5.35 4.68 6.00
N LEU A 103 4.09 4.87 5.59
CA LEU A 103 3.75 5.68 4.43
C LEU A 103 4.19 7.15 4.57
N LEU A 104 4.05 7.73 5.77
CA LEU A 104 4.49 9.10 6.06
C LEU A 104 6.02 9.20 6.06
N ASP A 105 6.69 8.29 6.75
CA ASP A 105 8.16 8.28 6.90
C ASP A 105 8.86 8.12 5.53
N ASN A 106 8.21 7.44 4.58
CA ASN A 106 8.72 7.18 3.23
C ASN A 106 8.15 8.10 2.13
N ALA A 107 7.41 9.16 2.49
CA ALA A 107 6.71 9.99 1.51
C ALA A 107 7.66 10.62 0.47
N TYR A 108 7.24 10.63 -0.80
CA TYR A 108 7.94 11.28 -1.89
C TYR A 108 6.96 11.94 -2.89
N PRO A 109 7.03 13.27 -3.10
CA PRO A 109 7.89 14.23 -2.42
C PRO A 109 7.65 14.29 -0.90
N SER A 110 8.57 14.91 -0.16
CA SER A 110 8.41 15.12 1.29
C SER A 110 7.05 15.76 1.61
N LEU A 111 6.47 15.40 2.76
CA LEU A 111 5.16 15.90 3.19
C LEU A 111 5.15 17.43 3.38
N ASP A 112 6.29 18.03 3.67
CA ASP A 112 6.44 19.48 3.80
C ASP A 112 6.52 20.19 2.44
N THR A 113 6.71 19.45 1.35
CA THR A 113 6.70 20.02 0.00
C THR A 113 5.28 20.52 -0.33
N ALA A 114 5.19 21.76 -0.80
CA ALA A 114 3.92 22.33 -1.23
C ALA A 114 3.28 21.49 -2.36
N THR A 115 1.95 21.46 -2.41
CA THR A 115 1.23 20.95 -3.58
C THR A 115 1.66 21.74 -4.82
N GLY A 116 2.08 21.03 -5.86
CA GLY A 116 2.59 21.66 -7.08
C GLY A 116 2.68 20.68 -8.22
N LYS A 117 2.95 21.19 -9.42
CA LYS A 117 3.20 20.36 -10.58
C LYS A 117 4.35 19.42 -10.25
N PRO A 118 4.19 18.10 -10.44
CA PRO A 118 5.29 17.15 -10.32
C PRO A 118 6.45 17.58 -11.22
N GLU A 119 7.63 17.74 -10.64
CA GLU A 119 8.87 18.05 -11.36
C GLU A 119 9.53 16.78 -11.92
#